data_AF-A0A9W5AG79-F1
#
_entry.id   AF-A0A9W5AG79-F1
#
_cell.length_a   1.000
_cell.length_b   1.000
_cell.length_c   1.000
_cell.angle_alpha   90.00
_cell.angle_beta   90.00
_cell.angle_gamma   90.00
#
_symmetry.space_group_name_H-M   'P 1'
#
loop_
_entity.id
_entity.type
_entity.pdbx_description
1 polymer ?
#
loop_
_entity_poly.entity_id
_entity_poly.type
_entity_poly.pdbx_seq_one_letter_code
_entity_poly.pdbx_strand_id
1 'polypeptide(L)'
;MGFTNRAARLLCLAGLGALSAPAWAIDCHKAGTPAEKLICSDRGAVAADAELNRAYAALLKQAPDAEIRAMLVDSQRRWIEARNMRLEGLVSDPESLPDEKTPGAVAADLIRSRASEFKERGKGDSLPRLIRVALSQREFRKQFTGGPYSGYETSCDVLPPDYKYYACFSTRHYQNNDRVCSTEEYWATGSVYVQRYVAKVVDNKPMPIASCSYNGNDASCPGSIDDDARWNTGPKVKAPTYSSTPLPQLDGEVDDSDDHAWIKACLTDSGFPLSNPTKAGG
;
A
#
# COMPACT_ATOMS: atom_id res chain seq x y z
N MET A 1 31.22 -30.81 -59.69
CA MET A 1 30.08 -30.97 -58.78
C MET A 1 30.59 -30.80 -57.35
N GLY A 2 30.41 -29.61 -56.77
CA GLY A 2 30.83 -29.32 -55.40
C GLY A 2 29.76 -28.46 -54.74
N PHE A 3 29.10 -29.01 -53.72
CA PHE A 3 28.07 -28.34 -52.95
C PHE A 3 28.73 -27.39 -51.95
N THR A 4 28.66 -26.08 -52.22
CA THR A 4 29.05 -25.06 -51.24
C THR A 4 27.84 -24.67 -50.38
N ASN A 5 27.92 -25.02 -49.10
CA ASN A 5 27.04 -24.59 -48.02
C ASN A 5 26.91 -23.05 -47.98
N ARG A 6 25.69 -22.54 -48.13
CA ARG A 6 25.35 -21.15 -47.78
C ARG A 6 24.82 -21.10 -46.35
N ALA A 7 25.68 -20.70 -45.41
CA ALA A 7 25.24 -20.15 -44.14
C ALA A 7 24.89 -18.67 -44.35
N ALA A 8 23.65 -18.27 -44.11
CA ALA A 8 23.28 -16.86 -44.02
C ALA A 8 22.11 -16.64 -43.05
N ARG A 9 22.48 -16.41 -41.79
CA ARG A 9 21.89 -15.52 -40.77
C ARG A 9 20.39 -15.18 -40.91
N LEU A 10 19.55 -15.86 -40.10
CA LEU A 10 18.29 -15.28 -39.64
C LEU A 10 18.60 -14.30 -38.49
N LEU A 11 18.43 -13.00 -38.76
CA LEU A 11 18.30 -11.96 -37.75
C LEU A 11 16.90 -12.09 -37.12
N CYS A 12 16.81 -12.76 -35.97
CA CYS A 12 15.64 -12.63 -35.10
C CYS A 12 15.66 -11.23 -34.46
N LEU A 13 14.97 -10.28 -35.09
CA LEU A 13 14.49 -9.06 -34.44
C LEU A 13 13.44 -9.48 -33.40
N ALA A 14 13.90 -9.84 -32.20
CA ALA A 14 13.04 -9.89 -31.03
C ALA A 14 12.60 -8.45 -30.73
N GLY A 15 11.45 -8.06 -31.27
CA GLY A 15 10.83 -6.80 -30.93
C GLY A 15 10.57 -6.77 -29.43
N LEU A 16 11.27 -5.89 -28.71
CA LEU A 16 10.85 -5.46 -27.38
C LEU A 16 9.52 -4.73 -27.57
N GLY A 17 8.42 -5.47 -27.50
CA GLY A 17 7.10 -4.91 -27.31
C GLY A 17 7.14 -4.18 -25.97
N ALA A 18 7.24 -2.85 -26.01
CA ALA A 18 6.90 -2.01 -24.89
C ALA A 18 5.46 -2.39 -24.52
N LEU A 19 5.31 -3.15 -23.43
CA LEU A 19 4.02 -3.43 -22.80
C LEU A 19 3.47 -2.07 -22.37
N SER A 20 2.73 -1.45 -23.30
CA SER A 20 1.97 -0.24 -23.04
C SER A 20 1.03 -0.63 -21.92
N ALA A 21 1.21 -0.02 -20.75
CA ALA A 21 0.28 -0.22 -19.67
C ALA A 21 -1.12 0.10 -20.23
N PRO A 22 -2.14 -0.73 -19.96
CA PRO A 22 -3.49 -0.41 -20.39
C PRO A 22 -3.80 1.02 -19.96
N ALA A 23 -4.23 1.86 -20.91
CA ALA A 23 -4.74 3.17 -20.57
C ALA A 23 -6.02 2.93 -19.76
N TRP A 24 -6.05 3.41 -18.52
CA TRP A 24 -7.21 3.29 -17.63
C TRP A 24 -8.14 4.51 -17.76
N ALA A 25 -8.03 5.21 -18.90
CA ALA A 25 -8.89 6.32 -19.21
C ALA A 25 -10.29 5.81 -19.50
N ILE A 26 -11.28 6.45 -18.90
CA ILE A 26 -12.68 6.08 -19.07
C ILE A 26 -13.11 6.45 -20.50
N ASP A 27 -13.58 5.45 -21.25
CA ASP A 27 -14.23 5.65 -22.53
C ASP A 27 -15.71 5.96 -22.28
N CYS A 28 -16.07 7.25 -22.32
CA CYS A 28 -17.44 7.69 -22.01
C CYS A 28 -18.51 7.15 -22.97
N HIS A 29 -18.13 6.65 -24.15
CA HIS A 29 -19.08 5.97 -25.04
C HIS A 29 -19.40 4.54 -24.59
N LYS A 30 -18.59 3.98 -23.67
CA LYS A 30 -18.70 2.62 -23.13
C LYS A 30 -18.93 2.58 -21.62
N ALA A 31 -19.16 3.72 -20.98
CA ALA A 31 -19.39 3.82 -19.55
C ALA A 31 -20.54 2.90 -19.10
N GLY A 32 -20.19 1.85 -18.36
CA GLY A 32 -21.10 0.80 -17.91
C GLY A 32 -21.48 0.96 -16.45
N THR A 33 -20.53 1.35 -15.60
CA THR A 33 -20.72 1.44 -14.15
C THR A 33 -21.36 2.77 -13.73
N PRO A 34 -22.03 2.87 -12.57
CA PRO A 34 -22.55 4.14 -12.08
C PRO A 34 -21.43 5.17 -11.86
N ALA A 35 -20.26 4.74 -11.36
CA ALA A 35 -19.09 5.61 -11.22
C ALA A 35 -18.61 6.18 -12.56
N GLU A 36 -18.50 5.35 -13.61
CA GLU A 36 -18.10 5.81 -14.95
C GLU A 36 -19.12 6.78 -15.54
N LYS A 37 -20.41 6.48 -15.40
CA LYS A 37 -21.50 7.37 -15.86
C LYS A 37 -21.46 8.71 -15.13
N LEU A 38 -21.22 8.70 -13.82
CA LEU A 38 -21.05 9.92 -13.04
C LEU A 38 -19.88 10.74 -13.59
N ILE A 39 -18.69 10.15 -13.72
CA ILE A 39 -17.50 10.83 -14.25
C ILE A 39 -17.79 11.40 -15.65
N CYS A 40 -18.44 10.64 -16.52
CA CYS A 40 -18.74 11.06 -17.89
C CYS A 40 -19.85 12.11 -18.02
N SER A 41 -20.66 12.32 -16.98
CA SER A 41 -21.67 13.38 -16.95
C SER A 41 -21.10 14.75 -16.53
N ASP A 42 -19.87 14.78 -15.98
CA ASP A 42 -19.19 16.00 -15.55
C ASP A 42 -17.92 16.27 -16.37
N ARG A 43 -17.87 17.43 -17.04
CA ARG A 43 -16.72 17.81 -17.88
C ARG A 43 -15.42 17.96 -17.09
N GLY A 44 -15.50 18.40 -15.83
CA GLY A 44 -14.35 18.55 -14.94
C GLY A 44 -13.78 17.20 -14.52
N ALA A 45 -14.65 16.22 -14.24
CA ALA A 45 -14.24 14.85 -13.92
C ALA A 45 -13.61 14.14 -15.13
N VAL A 46 -14.16 14.30 -16.34
CA VAL A 46 -13.53 13.78 -17.58
C VAL A 46 -12.13 14.39 -17.80
N ALA A 47 -11.99 15.70 -17.61
CA ALA A 47 -10.69 16.36 -17.75
C ALA A 47 -9.67 15.87 -16.70
N ALA A 48 -10.13 15.64 -15.46
CA ALA A 48 -9.32 15.09 -14.39
C ALA A 48 -8.88 13.64 -14.70
N ASP A 49 -9.76 12.79 -15.25
CA ASP A 49 -9.43 11.41 -15.61
C ASP A 49 -8.34 11.35 -16.69
N ALA A 50 -8.44 12.23 -17.69
CA ALA A 50 -7.41 12.37 -18.71
C ALA A 50 -6.06 12.83 -18.12
N GLU A 51 -6.08 13.71 -17.12
CA GLU A 51 -4.87 14.12 -16.40
C GLU A 51 -4.26 12.99 -15.58
N LEU A 52 -5.08 12.29 -14.80
CA LEU A 52 -4.66 11.13 -14.01
C LEU A 52 -3.94 10.10 -14.87
N ASN A 53 -4.49 9.77 -16.03
CA ASN A 53 -3.88 8.78 -16.94
C ASN A 53 -2.52 9.25 -17.50
N ARG A 54 -2.36 10.55 -17.79
CA ARG A 54 -1.05 11.10 -18.18
C ARG A 54 -0.05 11.03 -17.02
N ALA A 55 -0.47 11.39 -15.81
CA ALA A 55 0.37 11.34 -14.61
C ALA A 55 0.79 9.89 -14.28
N TYR A 56 -0.15 8.94 -14.34
CA TYR A 56 0.11 7.53 -14.13
C TYR A 56 1.11 6.95 -15.15
N ALA A 57 0.91 7.25 -16.44
CA ALA A 57 1.84 6.83 -17.48
C ALA A 57 3.25 7.41 -17.27
N ALA A 58 3.36 8.66 -16.79
CA ALA A 58 4.64 9.27 -16.45
C ALA A 58 5.29 8.66 -15.20
N LEU A 59 4.49 8.26 -14.21
CA LEU A 59 4.96 7.57 -13.01
C LEU A 59 5.50 6.18 -13.35
N LEU A 60 4.77 5.39 -14.15
CA LEU A 60 5.21 4.06 -14.59
C LEU A 60 6.52 4.09 -15.38
N LYS A 61 6.78 5.16 -16.14
CA LYS A 61 8.07 5.35 -16.86
C LYS A 61 9.25 5.63 -15.93
N GLN A 62 8.98 6.11 -14.71
CA GLN A 62 10.00 6.37 -13.70
C GLN A 62 10.26 5.15 -12.80
N ALA A 63 9.45 4.08 -12.92
CA ALA A 63 9.67 2.86 -12.16
C ALA A 63 11.05 2.26 -12.51
N PRO A 64 11.93 2.03 -11.53
CA PRO A 64 13.30 1.57 -11.79
C PRO A 64 13.38 0.11 -12.22
N ASP A 65 12.34 -0.69 -11.92
CA ASP A 65 12.28 -2.12 -12.23
C ASP A 65 10.84 -2.64 -12.27
N ALA A 66 10.70 -3.91 -12.65
CA ALA A 66 9.41 -4.58 -12.81
C ALA A 66 8.64 -4.75 -11.49
N GLU A 67 9.31 -4.89 -10.35
CA GLU A 67 8.65 -5.08 -9.05
C GLU A 67 8.01 -3.77 -8.59
N ILE A 68 8.73 -2.65 -8.64
CA ILE A 68 8.14 -1.33 -8.33
C ILE A 68 7.07 -0.98 -9.36
N ARG A 69 7.27 -1.31 -10.64
CA ARG A 69 6.23 -1.11 -11.65
C ARG A 69 4.96 -1.92 -11.34
N ALA A 70 5.09 -3.17 -10.90
CA ALA A 70 3.96 -4.01 -10.50
C ALA A 70 3.24 -3.43 -9.28
N MET A 71 3.99 -3.00 -8.25
CA MET A 71 3.44 -2.33 -7.08
C MET A 71 2.62 -1.09 -7.47
N LEU A 72 3.12 -0.25 -8.39
CA LEU A 72 2.38 0.92 -8.88
C LEU A 72 1.08 0.56 -9.59
N VAL A 73 1.05 -0.57 -10.32
CA VAL A 73 -0.15 -1.08 -10.97
C VAL A 73 -1.17 -1.55 -9.94
N ASP A 74 -0.74 -2.30 -8.92
CA ASP A 74 -1.62 -2.76 -7.85
C ASP A 74 -2.15 -1.60 -6.99
N SER A 75 -1.31 -0.63 -6.69
CA SER A 75 -1.66 0.65 -6.04
C SER A 75 -2.76 1.38 -6.82
N GLN A 76 -2.60 1.54 -8.14
CA GLN A 76 -3.63 2.19 -8.95
C GLN A 76 -4.92 1.35 -9.07
N ARG A 77 -4.82 0.01 -9.09
CA ARG A 77 -6.00 -0.88 -9.05
C ARG A 77 -6.86 -0.64 -7.82
N ARG A 78 -6.24 -0.65 -6.63
CA ARG A 78 -6.94 -0.40 -5.37
C ARG A 78 -7.57 0.99 -5.34
N TRP A 79 -6.88 1.99 -5.88
CA TRP A 79 -7.46 3.33 -5.97
C TRP A 79 -8.70 3.38 -6.86
N ILE A 80 -8.71 2.69 -8.01
CA ILE A 80 -9.90 2.62 -8.88
C ILE A 80 -11.07 1.93 -8.16
N GLU A 81 -10.80 0.84 -7.45
CA GLU A 81 -11.81 0.12 -6.68
C GLU A 81 -12.43 1.03 -5.60
N ALA A 82 -11.59 1.71 -4.80
CA ALA A 82 -12.03 2.65 -3.78
C ALA A 82 -12.81 3.84 -4.37
N ARG A 83 -12.32 4.43 -5.48
CA ARG A 83 -13.03 5.49 -6.22
C ARG A 83 -14.40 5.01 -6.66
N ASN A 84 -14.49 3.85 -7.32
CA ASN A 84 -15.75 3.36 -7.85
C ASN A 84 -16.76 3.11 -6.73
N MET A 85 -16.34 2.43 -5.67
CA MET A 85 -17.16 2.19 -4.48
C MET A 85 -17.70 3.50 -3.89
N ARG A 86 -16.85 4.52 -3.72
CA ARG A 86 -17.27 5.81 -3.16
C ARG A 86 -18.22 6.58 -4.08
N LEU A 87 -17.90 6.65 -5.37
CA LEU A 87 -18.74 7.36 -6.34
C LEU A 87 -20.10 6.69 -6.54
N GLU A 88 -20.15 5.36 -6.50
CA GLU A 88 -21.41 4.62 -6.47
C GLU A 88 -22.23 4.93 -5.22
N GLY A 89 -21.58 4.99 -4.05
CA GLY A 89 -22.22 5.39 -2.79
C GLY A 89 -22.82 6.81 -2.85
N LEU A 90 -22.11 7.78 -3.42
CA LEU A 90 -22.62 9.15 -3.60
C LEU A 90 -23.83 9.25 -4.54
N VAL A 91 -23.91 8.36 -5.53
CA VAL A 91 -25.08 8.27 -6.43
C VAL A 91 -26.27 7.67 -5.69
N SER A 92 -26.04 6.72 -4.78
CA SER A 92 -27.10 6.06 -3.99
C SER A 92 -27.57 6.86 -2.79
N ASP A 93 -26.70 7.69 -2.19
CA ASP A 93 -26.99 8.51 -1.02
C ASP A 93 -26.49 9.95 -1.19
N PRO A 94 -27.30 10.82 -1.83
CA PRO A 94 -26.96 12.22 -2.03
C PRO A 94 -26.85 13.04 -0.73
N GLU A 95 -27.40 12.57 0.40
CA GLU A 95 -27.25 13.26 1.69
C GLU A 95 -25.82 13.14 2.25
N SER A 96 -25.05 12.18 1.75
CA SER A 96 -23.62 12.04 2.04
C SER A 96 -22.72 12.98 1.23
N LEU A 97 -23.28 13.95 0.50
CA LEU A 97 -22.49 14.95 -0.22
C LEU A 97 -21.90 15.98 0.76
N PRO A 98 -20.63 16.40 0.57
CA PRO A 98 -20.11 17.57 1.24
C PRO A 98 -20.91 18.81 0.83
N ASP A 99 -21.14 19.73 1.77
CA ASP A 99 -21.85 20.99 1.52
C ASP A 99 -21.30 21.69 0.27
N GLU A 100 -22.20 22.25 -0.55
CA GLU A 100 -21.90 23.02 -1.75
C GLU A 100 -21.24 22.25 -2.92
N LYS A 101 -21.06 20.92 -2.83
CA LYS A 101 -20.48 20.12 -3.92
C LYS A 101 -21.50 19.27 -4.67
N THR A 102 -21.35 19.23 -5.99
CA THR A 102 -22.02 18.21 -6.82
C THR A 102 -21.24 16.88 -6.77
N PRO A 103 -21.88 15.73 -7.01
CA PRO A 103 -21.18 14.45 -7.14
C PRO A 103 -20.06 14.48 -8.20
N GLY A 104 -20.28 15.20 -9.31
CA GLY A 104 -19.27 15.40 -10.35
C GLY A 104 -18.05 16.19 -9.88
N ALA A 105 -18.27 17.24 -9.07
CA ALA A 105 -17.18 18.00 -8.47
C ALA A 105 -16.36 17.16 -7.48
N VAL A 106 -17.01 16.33 -6.66
CA VAL A 106 -16.33 15.38 -5.76
C VAL A 106 -15.50 14.37 -6.56
N ALA A 107 -16.07 13.80 -7.63
CA ALA A 107 -15.33 12.90 -8.52
C ALA A 107 -14.10 13.57 -9.12
N ALA A 108 -14.25 14.81 -9.61
CA ALA A 108 -13.17 15.56 -10.20
C ALA A 108 -12.04 15.87 -9.18
N ASP A 109 -12.38 16.21 -7.93
CA ASP A 109 -11.42 16.48 -6.87
C ASP A 109 -10.66 15.22 -6.43
N LEU A 110 -11.36 14.11 -6.24
CA LEU A 110 -10.75 12.82 -5.91
C LEU A 110 -9.75 12.38 -7.00
N ILE A 111 -10.14 12.49 -8.27
CA ILE A 111 -9.29 12.13 -9.41
C ILE A 111 -8.06 13.06 -9.51
N ARG A 112 -8.23 14.37 -9.30
CA ARG A 112 -7.11 15.34 -9.29
C ARG A 112 -6.15 15.11 -8.12
N SER A 113 -6.68 14.75 -6.96
CA SER A 113 -5.86 14.45 -5.77
C SER A 113 -4.94 13.28 -6.06
N ARG A 114 -5.47 12.19 -6.64
CA ARG A 114 -4.66 11.05 -7.08
C ARG A 114 -3.63 11.40 -8.14
N ALA A 115 -4.01 12.20 -9.14
CA ALA A 115 -3.07 12.66 -10.16
C ALA A 115 -1.92 13.50 -9.57
N SER A 116 -2.17 14.18 -8.45
CA SER A 116 -1.17 14.97 -7.72
C SER A 116 -0.24 14.10 -6.88
N GLU A 117 -0.77 13.07 -6.21
CA GLU A 117 0.03 12.06 -5.47
C GLU A 117 1.10 11.41 -6.35
N PHE A 118 0.77 11.10 -7.61
CA PHE A 118 1.72 10.54 -8.58
C PHE A 118 2.90 11.44 -8.93
N LYS A 119 2.78 12.74 -8.63
CA LYS A 119 3.80 13.75 -8.87
C LYS A 119 4.47 14.22 -7.56
N GLU A 120 3.95 13.80 -6.41
CA GLU A 120 4.41 14.24 -5.10
C GLU A 120 5.88 13.85 -4.86
N ARG A 121 6.66 14.80 -4.34
CA ARG A 121 8.10 14.63 -4.07
C ARG A 121 8.43 15.30 -2.74
N GLY A 122 9.30 14.69 -1.95
CA GLY A 122 9.88 15.35 -0.79
C GLY A 122 10.86 16.45 -1.23
N LYS A 123 11.19 17.35 -0.30
CA LYS A 123 12.15 18.41 -0.54
C LYS A 123 13.53 17.81 -0.87
N GLY A 124 13.98 18.00 -2.11
CA GLY A 124 15.27 17.48 -2.60
C GLY A 124 15.19 16.10 -3.26
N ASP A 125 14.01 15.47 -3.31
CA ASP A 125 13.85 14.15 -3.91
C ASP A 125 13.73 14.25 -5.44
N SER A 126 14.50 13.40 -6.14
CA SER A 126 14.42 13.24 -7.61
C SER A 126 13.41 12.18 -8.05
N LEU A 127 12.81 11.43 -7.11
CA LEU A 127 11.82 10.39 -7.38
C LEU A 127 10.46 10.73 -6.72
N PRO A 128 9.34 10.34 -7.34
CA PRO A 128 8.02 10.45 -6.71
C PRO A 128 7.94 9.68 -5.38
N ARG A 129 7.15 10.18 -4.43
CA ARG A 129 6.99 9.61 -3.08
C ARG A 129 6.77 8.09 -3.11
N LEU A 130 5.80 7.60 -3.91
CA LEU A 130 5.47 6.18 -3.98
C LEU A 130 6.68 5.30 -4.37
N ILE A 131 7.54 5.78 -5.28
CA ILE A 131 8.76 5.06 -5.68
C ILE A 131 9.81 5.15 -4.58
N ARG A 132 9.99 6.32 -3.96
CA ARG A 132 10.95 6.52 -2.85
C ARG A 132 10.61 5.61 -1.67
N VAL A 133 9.34 5.57 -1.26
CA VAL A 133 8.85 4.71 -0.17
C VAL A 133 9.15 3.25 -0.48
N ALA A 134 8.79 2.77 -1.67
CA ALA A 134 9.07 1.39 -2.07
C ALA A 134 10.57 1.05 -2.09
N LEU A 135 11.43 1.98 -2.50
CA LEU A 135 12.89 1.78 -2.43
C LEU A 135 13.39 1.70 -0.99
N SER A 136 12.86 2.55 -0.09
CA SER A 136 13.19 2.51 1.34
C SER A 136 12.75 1.20 2.00
N GLN A 137 11.53 0.75 1.73
CA GLN A 137 11.02 -0.55 2.17
C GLN A 137 11.91 -1.68 1.68
N ARG A 138 12.28 -1.68 0.38
CA ARG A 138 13.16 -2.70 -0.19
C ARG A 138 14.51 -2.72 0.53
N GLU A 139 15.11 -1.57 0.76
CA GLU A 139 16.41 -1.47 1.43
C GLU A 139 16.33 -1.97 2.88
N PHE A 140 15.32 -1.53 3.63
CA PHE A 140 15.12 -1.96 5.01
C PHE A 140 14.99 -3.48 5.11
N ARG A 141 14.20 -4.09 4.21
CA ARG A 141 13.91 -5.53 4.21
C ARG A 141 15.10 -6.43 3.84
N LYS A 142 16.10 -5.93 3.12
CA LYS A 142 17.33 -6.70 2.78
C LYS A 142 18.11 -7.17 4.00
N GLN A 143 17.88 -6.57 5.17
CA GLN A 143 18.54 -6.94 6.42
C GLN A 143 18.04 -8.26 7.01
N PHE A 144 16.93 -8.80 6.50
CA PHE A 144 16.25 -9.96 7.07
C PHE A 144 16.16 -11.10 6.06
N THR A 145 15.99 -12.33 6.54
CA THR A 145 15.82 -13.50 5.65
C THR A 145 14.57 -13.42 4.77
N GLY A 146 13.57 -12.64 5.19
CA GLY A 146 12.23 -12.71 4.63
C GLY A 146 11.56 -14.04 4.97
N GLY A 147 10.55 -14.41 4.19
CA GLY A 147 9.83 -15.67 4.31
C GLY A 147 8.37 -15.55 3.89
N PRO A 148 7.61 -16.67 3.95
CA PRO A 148 6.24 -16.74 3.44
C PRO A 148 5.26 -15.84 4.19
N TYR A 149 5.61 -15.38 5.39
CA TYR A 149 4.77 -14.49 6.21
C TYR A 149 5.23 -13.04 6.14
N SER A 150 6.10 -12.66 5.20
CA SER A 150 6.53 -11.28 5.03
C SER A 150 5.83 -10.62 3.84
N GLY A 151 5.52 -9.33 3.99
CA GLY A 151 4.88 -8.51 2.96
C GLY A 151 3.77 -7.63 3.52
N TYR A 152 2.99 -7.04 2.61
CA TYR A 152 1.96 -6.05 2.90
C TYR A 152 0.59 -6.58 2.50
N GLU A 153 -0.36 -6.49 3.43
CA GLU A 153 -1.78 -6.60 3.16
C GLU A 153 -2.40 -5.22 3.40
N THR A 154 -2.77 -4.53 2.33
CA THR A 154 -3.19 -3.13 2.41
C THR A 154 -4.60 -2.97 1.85
N SER A 155 -5.46 -2.34 2.65
CA SER A 155 -6.79 -1.90 2.27
C SER A 155 -6.80 -0.38 2.18
N CYS A 156 -7.53 0.17 1.22
CA CYS A 156 -7.60 1.62 1.04
C CYS A 156 -9.04 2.06 0.83
N ASP A 157 -9.35 3.27 1.29
CA ASP A 157 -10.67 3.85 1.20
C ASP A 157 -10.61 5.35 0.92
N VAL A 158 -11.74 5.92 0.53
CA VAL A 158 -11.94 7.36 0.37
C VAL A 158 -12.67 7.89 1.61
N LEU A 159 -11.94 8.61 2.46
CA LEU A 159 -12.40 8.97 3.80
C LEU A 159 -13.41 10.12 3.81
N PRO A 160 -14.42 10.09 4.71
CA PRO A 160 -15.31 11.23 4.98
C PRO A 160 -14.58 12.39 5.69
N PRO A 161 -15.19 13.59 5.76
CA PRO A 161 -16.51 13.95 5.24
C PRO A 161 -16.49 14.53 3.82
N ASP A 162 -15.33 14.94 3.31
CA ASP A 162 -15.24 15.62 2.01
C ASP A 162 -14.96 14.67 0.83
N TYR A 163 -14.70 13.39 1.12
CA TYR A 163 -14.54 12.28 0.17
C TYR A 163 -13.53 12.56 -0.95
N LYS A 164 -12.51 13.38 -0.66
CA LYS A 164 -11.39 13.63 -1.57
C LYS A 164 -10.09 12.94 -1.12
N TYR A 165 -10.05 12.46 0.13
CA TYR A 165 -8.87 11.86 0.72
C TYR A 165 -8.87 10.35 0.52
N TYR A 166 -7.98 9.87 -0.34
CA TYR A 166 -7.64 8.46 -0.43
C TYR A 166 -6.61 8.13 0.66
N ALA A 167 -6.90 7.13 1.47
CA ALA A 167 -5.99 6.67 2.51
C ALA A 167 -5.89 5.14 2.49
N CYS A 168 -4.70 4.64 2.79
CA CYS A 168 -4.41 3.22 2.85
C CYS A 168 -3.98 2.83 4.26
N PHE A 169 -4.50 1.71 4.74
CA PHE A 169 -4.19 1.09 6.02
C PHE A 169 -3.70 -0.32 5.76
N SER A 170 -2.67 -0.75 6.47
CA SER A 170 -2.01 -2.02 6.16
C SER A 170 -1.75 -2.87 7.40
N THR A 171 -1.86 -4.18 7.21
CA THR A 171 -1.10 -5.14 7.98
C THR A 171 0.22 -5.40 7.26
N ARG A 172 1.32 -4.95 7.87
CA ARG A 172 2.68 -5.14 7.36
C ARG A 172 3.39 -6.19 8.21
N HIS A 173 3.97 -7.19 7.54
CA HIS A 173 4.69 -8.27 8.18
C HIS A 173 6.15 -8.31 7.72
N TYR A 174 7.05 -8.49 8.67
CA TYR A 174 8.48 -8.67 8.45
C TYR A 174 8.91 -9.98 9.09
N GLN A 175 9.79 -10.71 8.42
CA GLN A 175 10.22 -12.02 8.87
C GLN A 175 11.74 -12.15 8.82
N ASN A 176 12.29 -12.71 9.90
CA ASN A 176 13.69 -13.07 10.03
C ASN A 176 13.80 -14.43 10.72
N ASN A 177 14.21 -15.46 9.99
CA ASN A 177 14.16 -16.87 10.40
C ASN A 177 12.74 -17.27 10.87
N ASP A 178 12.64 -17.78 12.10
CA ASP A 178 11.40 -18.17 12.76
C ASP A 178 10.68 -16.99 13.43
N ARG A 179 11.18 -15.76 13.31
CA ARG A 179 10.58 -14.57 13.94
C ARG A 179 9.76 -13.78 12.92
N VAL A 180 8.52 -13.45 13.27
CA VAL A 180 7.64 -12.56 12.50
C VAL A 180 7.22 -11.38 13.38
N CYS A 181 7.42 -10.17 12.87
CA CYS A 181 7.04 -8.93 13.54
C CYS A 181 6.08 -8.18 12.63
N SER A 182 4.93 -7.76 13.17
CA SER A 182 3.84 -7.22 12.36
C SER A 182 3.30 -5.94 12.94
N THR A 183 2.88 -5.03 12.06
CA THR A 183 2.08 -3.85 12.42
C THR A 183 0.78 -3.90 11.66
N GLU A 184 -0.33 -3.79 12.37
CA GLU A 184 -1.67 -3.65 11.83
C GLU A 184 -2.10 -2.21 12.07
N GLU A 185 -2.39 -1.49 10.99
CA GLU A 185 -3.03 -0.19 11.03
C GLU A 185 -4.45 -0.32 10.50
N TYR A 186 -5.39 0.32 11.18
CA TYR A 186 -6.77 0.41 10.70
C TYR A 186 -7.41 1.72 11.16
N TRP A 187 -8.41 2.15 10.39
CA TRP A 187 -9.24 3.30 10.74
C TRP A 187 -10.62 2.84 11.19
N ALA A 188 -11.05 3.36 12.33
CA ALA A 188 -12.38 3.15 12.86
C ALA A 188 -12.83 4.40 13.63
N THR A 189 -14.12 4.69 13.65
CA THR A 189 -14.68 5.76 14.52
C THR A 189 -13.92 7.10 14.46
N GLY A 190 -13.42 7.48 13.29
CA GLY A 190 -12.69 8.74 13.08
C GLY A 190 -11.26 8.78 13.60
N SER A 191 -10.67 7.66 14.04
CA SER A 191 -9.31 7.56 14.56
C SER A 191 -8.52 6.45 13.88
N VAL A 192 -7.19 6.61 13.85
CA VAL A 192 -6.26 5.55 13.43
C VAL A 192 -5.83 4.76 14.67
N TYR A 193 -5.87 3.45 14.52
CA TYR A 193 -5.47 2.47 15.51
C TYR A 193 -4.27 1.71 14.97
N VAL A 194 -3.29 1.47 15.84
CA VAL A 194 -2.10 0.70 15.49
C VAL A 194 -1.97 -0.44 16.48
N GLN A 195 -1.80 -1.66 15.98
CA GLN A 195 -1.49 -2.83 16.80
C GLN A 195 -0.18 -3.45 16.32
N ARG A 196 0.73 -3.71 17.25
CA ARG A 196 2.02 -4.37 16.97
C ARG A 196 1.99 -5.78 17.51
N TYR A 197 2.61 -6.70 16.79
CA TYR A 197 2.64 -8.11 17.13
C TYR A 197 4.05 -8.69 16.98
N VAL A 198 4.36 -9.62 17.87
CA VAL A 198 5.55 -10.49 17.81
C VAL A 198 5.07 -11.93 17.73
N ALA A 199 5.54 -12.68 16.74
CA ALA A 199 5.23 -14.08 16.57
C ALA A 199 6.48 -14.93 16.34
N LYS A 200 6.38 -16.21 16.70
CA LYS A 200 7.34 -17.25 16.30
C LYS A 200 6.67 -18.22 15.34
N VAL A 201 7.40 -18.67 14.33
CA VAL A 201 6.94 -19.72 13.42
C VAL A 201 7.18 -21.07 14.09
N VAL A 202 6.09 -21.73 14.49
CA VAL A 202 6.10 -23.08 15.06
C VAL A 202 5.28 -23.96 14.14
N ASP A 203 5.83 -25.09 13.71
CA ASP A 203 5.18 -26.02 12.78
C ASP A 203 4.62 -25.34 11.52
N ASN A 204 5.41 -24.44 10.92
CA ASN A 204 5.03 -23.61 9.78
C ASN A 204 3.75 -22.80 10.01
N LYS A 205 3.57 -22.27 11.23
CA LYS A 205 2.49 -21.36 11.58
C LYS A 205 3.00 -20.25 12.48
N PRO A 206 2.74 -18.96 12.16
CA PRO A 206 3.03 -17.87 13.06
C PRO A 206 2.15 -17.99 14.31
N MET A 207 2.80 -18.10 15.46
CA MET A 207 2.19 -18.11 16.77
C MET A 207 2.53 -16.80 17.47
N PRO A 208 1.57 -15.87 17.63
CA PRO A 208 1.76 -14.65 18.39
C PRO A 208 2.18 -14.96 19.82
N ILE A 209 3.24 -14.30 20.28
CA ILE A 209 3.78 -14.40 21.64
C ILE A 209 3.71 -13.07 22.38
N ALA A 210 3.51 -11.96 21.66
CA ALA A 210 3.27 -10.66 22.25
C ALA A 210 2.48 -9.74 21.33
N SER A 211 1.78 -8.78 21.94
CA SER A 211 1.15 -7.67 21.24
C SER A 211 1.15 -6.39 22.08
N CYS A 212 0.90 -5.26 21.46
CA CYS A 212 0.56 -4.01 22.12
C CYS A 212 -0.20 -3.12 21.13
N SER A 213 -0.86 -2.07 21.60
CA SER A 213 -1.58 -1.14 20.72
C SER A 213 -1.34 0.34 21.05
N TYR A 214 -1.53 1.18 20.04
CA TYR A 214 -1.77 2.62 20.19
C TYR A 214 -3.24 2.86 19.89
N ASN A 215 -3.94 3.50 20.83
CA ASN A 215 -5.39 3.75 20.79
C ASN A 215 -6.28 2.49 20.77
N GLY A 216 -5.75 1.27 20.92
CA GLY A 216 -6.52 0.01 20.83
C GLY A 216 -6.93 -0.60 22.17
N ASN A 217 -7.53 -1.80 22.09
CA ASN A 217 -8.01 -2.56 23.25
C ASN A 217 -6.97 -3.56 23.79
N ASP A 218 -5.68 -3.21 23.77
CA ASP A 218 -4.56 -4.01 24.28
C ASP A 218 -3.67 -3.16 25.21
N ALA A 219 -2.62 -3.75 25.79
CA ALA A 219 -1.62 -2.98 26.52
C ALA A 219 -1.01 -1.89 25.62
N SER A 220 -0.82 -0.68 26.17
CA SER A 220 -0.22 0.43 25.45
C SER A 220 1.21 0.11 25.04
N CYS A 221 1.54 0.32 23.77
CA CYS A 221 2.87 0.03 23.27
C CYS A 221 3.95 0.87 23.96
N PRO A 222 5.13 0.31 24.24
CA PRO A 222 6.31 1.09 24.63
C PRO A 222 6.55 2.27 23.69
N GLY A 223 6.86 3.44 24.26
CA GLY A 223 6.97 4.69 23.52
C GLY A 223 5.64 5.45 23.34
N SER A 224 4.53 4.93 23.87
CA SER A 224 3.30 5.71 24.05
C SER A 224 3.42 6.69 25.24
N ILE A 225 2.40 7.53 25.42
CA ILE A 225 2.32 8.50 26.52
C ILE A 225 1.96 7.85 27.88
N ASP A 226 1.63 6.55 27.90
CA ASP A 226 1.18 5.86 29.10
C ASP A 226 2.37 5.39 29.96
N ASP A 227 2.32 5.69 31.26
CA ASP A 227 3.39 5.40 32.22
C ASP A 227 3.61 3.87 32.44
N ASP A 228 2.62 3.04 32.14
CA ASP A 228 2.67 1.58 32.26
C ASP A 228 2.79 0.84 30.92
N ALA A 229 3.15 1.57 29.85
CA ALA A 229 3.34 1.03 28.51
C ALA A 229 4.25 -0.20 28.49
N ARG A 230 3.73 -1.30 27.94
CA ARG A 230 4.39 -2.61 27.92
C ARG A 230 3.83 -3.50 26.83
N TRP A 231 4.59 -4.52 26.48
CA TRP A 231 4.08 -5.63 25.68
C TRP A 231 3.16 -6.52 26.51
N ASN A 232 2.01 -6.88 25.96
CA ASN A 232 1.18 -7.98 26.44
C ASN A 232 1.80 -9.30 25.97
N THR A 233 2.31 -10.10 26.91
CA THR A 233 2.94 -11.42 26.63
C THR A 233 2.13 -12.58 27.20
N GLY A 234 0.82 -12.39 27.42
CA GLY A 234 -0.05 -13.39 28.03
C GLY A 234 -0.59 -14.45 27.05
N PRO A 235 -1.24 -15.52 27.55
CA PRO A 235 -1.82 -16.58 26.70
C PRO A 235 -3.02 -16.14 25.84
N LYS A 236 -3.47 -14.88 25.96
CA LYS A 236 -4.60 -14.30 25.20
C LYS A 236 -4.15 -13.22 24.20
N VAL A 237 -2.90 -13.25 23.74
CA VAL A 237 -2.43 -12.36 22.67
C VAL A 237 -3.30 -12.57 21.43
N LYS A 238 -3.94 -11.51 20.96
CA LYS A 238 -4.72 -11.53 19.72
C LYS A 238 -3.76 -11.79 18.55
N ALA A 239 -4.16 -12.64 17.62
CA ALA A 239 -3.40 -12.85 16.39
C ALA A 239 -3.81 -11.83 15.33
N PRO A 240 -2.86 -11.26 14.57
CA PRO A 240 -3.21 -10.67 13.29
C PRO A 240 -3.57 -11.79 12.30
N THR A 241 -4.23 -11.42 11.22
CA THR A 241 -4.40 -12.32 10.08
C THR A 241 -3.02 -12.56 9.46
N TYR A 242 -2.69 -13.83 9.18
CA TYR A 242 -1.52 -14.19 8.37
C TYR A 242 -2.02 -14.82 7.07
N SER A 243 -1.65 -14.20 5.94
CA SER A 243 -2.06 -14.70 4.62
C SER A 243 -1.53 -16.12 4.38
N SER A 244 -2.37 -16.95 3.76
CA SER A 244 -1.98 -18.27 3.25
C SER A 244 -1.29 -18.20 1.89
N THR A 245 -1.33 -17.03 1.24
CA THR A 245 -0.69 -16.76 -0.05
C THR A 245 0.42 -15.72 0.11
N PRO A 246 1.46 -15.74 -0.74
CA PRO A 246 2.52 -14.75 -0.69
C PRO A 246 1.99 -13.33 -0.85
N LEU A 247 2.39 -12.44 0.06
CA LEU A 247 2.02 -11.04 0.04
C LEU A 247 2.98 -10.22 -0.85
N PRO A 248 2.51 -9.10 -1.43
CA PRO A 248 3.38 -8.09 -2.03
C PRO A 248 4.50 -7.68 -1.08
N GLN A 249 5.70 -7.56 -1.62
CA GLN A 249 6.92 -7.32 -0.85
C GLN A 249 7.19 -5.83 -0.62
N LEU A 250 6.49 -4.96 -1.36
CA LEU A 250 6.57 -3.51 -1.36
C LEU A 250 5.17 -2.93 -1.53
N ASP A 251 4.90 -1.81 -0.89
CA ASP A 251 3.67 -1.04 -1.07
C ASP A 251 3.94 0.46 -0.87
N GLY A 252 4.08 1.20 -1.97
CA GLY A 252 4.44 2.63 -1.93
C GLY A 252 3.37 3.53 -1.29
N GLU A 253 2.15 3.03 -1.08
CA GLU A 253 1.10 3.78 -0.38
C GLU A 253 1.39 3.90 1.12
N VAL A 254 2.06 2.90 1.70
CA VAL A 254 2.30 2.74 3.13
C VAL A 254 3.68 3.30 3.49
N ASP A 255 3.74 4.43 4.20
CA ASP A 255 5.01 4.89 4.79
C ASP A 255 5.25 4.14 6.10
N ASP A 256 6.19 3.20 6.11
CA ASP A 256 6.49 2.33 7.24
C ASP A 256 7.74 2.77 8.02
N SER A 257 8.29 3.94 7.71
CA SER A 257 9.60 4.38 8.24
C SER A 257 9.62 4.53 9.76
N ASP A 258 8.51 4.95 10.37
CA ASP A 258 8.35 5.07 11.83
C ASP A 258 8.42 3.71 12.55
N ASP A 259 8.29 2.61 11.83
CA ASP A 259 8.37 1.27 12.39
C ASP A 259 9.75 0.62 12.33
N HIS A 260 10.66 1.16 11.50
CA HIS A 260 11.91 0.47 11.18
C HIS A 260 12.75 0.15 12.42
N ALA A 261 12.79 1.06 13.40
CA ALA A 261 13.57 0.90 14.62
C ALA A 261 13.09 -0.31 15.46
N TRP A 262 11.79 -0.36 15.78
CA TRP A 262 11.26 -1.44 16.62
C TRP A 262 11.17 -2.76 15.86
N ILE A 263 10.87 -2.74 14.55
CA ILE A 263 10.85 -3.95 13.71
C ILE A 263 12.24 -4.58 13.71
N LYS A 264 13.29 -3.78 13.53
CA LYS A 264 14.67 -4.27 13.58
C LYS A 264 14.98 -4.91 14.93
N ALA A 265 14.64 -4.25 16.04
CA ALA A 265 14.82 -4.82 17.38
C ALA A 265 14.04 -6.14 17.54
N CYS A 266 12.77 -6.14 17.16
CA CYS A 266 11.88 -7.29 17.26
C CYS A 266 12.39 -8.53 16.50
N LEU A 267 13.00 -8.32 15.33
CA LEU A 267 13.49 -9.37 14.45
C LEU A 267 14.90 -9.88 14.77
N THR A 268 15.68 -9.15 15.55
CA THR A 268 17.12 -9.44 15.74
C THR A 268 17.55 -9.59 17.19
N ASP A 269 16.84 -8.97 18.16
CA ASP A 269 17.11 -9.15 19.59
C ASP A 269 16.35 -10.38 20.12
N SER A 270 17.10 -11.39 20.57
CA SER A 270 16.54 -12.59 21.18
C SER A 270 15.84 -12.33 22.51
N GLY A 271 16.17 -11.22 23.19
CA GLY A 271 15.52 -10.76 24.41
C GLY A 271 14.18 -10.07 24.16
N PHE A 272 13.90 -9.60 22.93
CA PHE A 272 12.67 -8.87 22.65
C PHE A 272 11.44 -9.80 22.76
N PRO A 273 10.30 -9.35 23.29
CA PRO A 273 10.02 -8.00 23.84
C PRO A 273 10.33 -7.81 25.34
N LEU A 274 11.01 -8.78 25.97
CA LEU A 274 11.23 -8.84 27.42
C LEU A 274 12.50 -8.10 27.90
N SER A 275 13.47 -7.84 27.02
CA SER A 275 14.67 -7.02 27.28
C SER A 275 14.28 -5.53 27.49
N ASN A 276 13.74 -5.26 28.68
CA ASN A 276 13.39 -3.96 29.26
C ASN A 276 12.31 -3.15 28.49
N PRO A 277 11.01 -3.32 28.82
CA PRO A 277 9.90 -2.71 28.08
C PRO A 277 9.91 -1.18 28.02
N THR A 278 10.67 -0.47 28.86
CA THR A 278 10.77 0.99 28.86
C THR A 278 11.77 1.58 27.86
N LYS A 279 12.59 0.76 27.19
CA LYS A 279 13.65 1.25 26.26
C LYS A 279 13.52 0.77 24.81
N ALA A 280 12.58 -0.11 24.51
CA ALA A 280 12.53 -0.83 23.22
C ALA A 280 11.66 -0.16 22.14
N GLY A 281 11.45 1.15 22.20
CA GLY A 281 10.56 1.86 21.25
C GLY A 281 10.61 3.39 21.34
N GLY A 282 11.77 3.95 21.69
CA GLY A 282 12.02 5.40 21.61
C GLY A 282 12.76 5.77 20.33
#